data_AF-A0A971CV51-F1
#
_entry.id   AF-A0A971CV51-F1
#
_cell.length_a   1.000
_cell.length_b   1.000
_cell.length_c   1.000
_cell.angle_alpha   90.00
_cell.angle_beta   90.00
_cell.angle_gamma   90.00
#
_symmetry.space_group_name_H-M   'P 1'
#
loop_
_entity.id
_entity.type
_entity.pdbx_description
1 polymer ?
#
loop_
_entity_poly.entity_id
_entity_poly.type
_entity_poly.pdbx_seq_one_letter_code
_entity_poly.pdbx_strand_id
1 'polypeptide(L)'
;MTGIRKYRRAKAPWRDRATRPAKRPREFLLREYLLVAGLIMAGLGAFFGAHEYDVYCVGRLEGIDNSRLGTEYVPEVPPGDPDRRTAAVAGFAVAALGVAIAALALVFWGLDIYTVRGRTVMERTVETRSREKRTSGHRFGWD
;
A
#
# COMPACT_ATOMS: atom_id res chain seq x y z
N MET A 1 34.80 41.19 33.93
CA MET A 1 34.88 39.71 34.02
C MET A 1 33.50 39.11 33.76
N THR A 2 33.18 38.75 32.52
CA THR A 2 31.89 38.17 32.12
C THR A 2 32.06 36.67 31.91
N GLY A 3 31.59 35.88 32.89
CA GLY A 3 31.67 34.43 32.86
C GLY A 3 30.71 33.82 31.84
N ILE A 4 31.25 33.19 30.80
CA ILE A 4 30.48 32.42 29.82
C ILE A 4 29.90 31.19 30.51
N ARG A 5 28.60 31.22 30.80
CA ARG A 5 27.85 30.08 31.34
C ARG A 5 27.80 28.97 30.29
N LYS A 6 28.59 27.91 30.47
CA LYS A 6 28.52 26.69 29.64
C LYS A 6 27.17 26.01 29.87
N TYR A 7 26.27 26.09 28.89
CA TYR A 7 25.05 25.29 28.87
C TYR A 7 25.43 23.82 28.72
N ARG A 8 25.40 23.09 29.83
CA ARG A 8 25.60 21.63 29.85
C ARG A 8 24.33 21.00 29.27
N ARG A 9 24.42 20.45 28.05
CA ARG A 9 23.33 19.68 27.42
C ARG A 9 23.00 18.49 28.30
N ALA A 10 21.96 18.61 29.12
CA ALA A 10 21.38 17.48 29.84
C ALA A 10 20.81 16.53 28.79
N LYS A 11 21.36 15.32 28.68
CA LYS A 11 20.71 14.24 27.95
C LYS A 11 19.40 13.96 28.67
N ALA A 12 18.27 14.16 28.00
CA ALA A 12 16.97 13.83 28.55
C ALA A 12 16.97 12.37 29.06
N PRO A 13 16.37 12.11 30.24
CA PRO A 13 16.36 10.77 30.84
C PRO A 13 15.79 9.76 29.85
N TRP A 14 16.40 8.57 29.81
CA TRP A 14 16.03 7.50 28.85
C TRP A 14 14.53 7.19 28.84
N ARG A 15 13.85 7.38 29.98
CA ARG A 15 12.40 7.18 30.12
C ARG A 15 11.55 8.08 29.21
N ASP A 16 11.96 9.33 28.96
CA ASP A 16 11.26 10.24 28.03
C ASP A 16 11.52 9.90 26.56
N ARG A 17 12.53 9.08 26.28
CA ARG A 17 12.84 8.60 24.94
C ARG A 17 11.99 7.38 24.57
N ALA A 18 11.49 6.63 25.56
CA ALA A 18 10.61 5.48 25.36
C ALA A 18 9.14 5.86 25.10
N THR A 19 8.72 7.05 25.52
CA THR A 19 7.34 7.55 25.38
C THR A 19 7.15 8.53 24.22
N ARG A 20 8.23 9.02 23.61
CA ARG A 20 8.10 9.76 22.36
C ARG A 20 7.63 8.79 21.28
N PRO A 21 6.53 9.09 20.54
CA PRO A 21 6.17 8.30 19.38
C PRO A 21 7.41 8.30 18.48
N ALA A 22 8.03 7.13 18.33
CA ALA A 22 9.11 6.95 17.39
C ALA A 22 8.59 7.53 16.07
N LYS A 23 9.29 8.53 15.52
CA LYS A 23 8.98 9.06 14.19
C LYS A 23 8.79 7.84 13.29
N ARG A 24 7.53 7.55 12.91
CA ARG A 24 7.22 6.34 12.15
C ARG A 24 8.14 6.33 10.93
N PRO A 25 8.85 5.23 10.66
CA PRO A 25 9.77 5.19 9.53
C PRO A 25 8.99 5.55 8.26
N ARG A 26 9.48 6.53 7.50
CA ARG A 26 8.87 7.04 6.26
C ARG A 26 8.42 5.94 5.30
N GLU A 27 9.06 4.78 5.36
CA GLU A 27 8.75 3.59 4.57
C GLU A 27 7.36 3.01 4.84
N PHE A 28 6.85 3.10 6.07
CA PHE A 28 5.51 2.63 6.40
C PHE A 28 4.43 3.48 5.73
N LEU A 29 4.64 4.80 5.70
CA LEU A 29 3.77 5.74 5.00
C LEU A 29 3.79 5.52 3.49
N LEU A 30 4.98 5.37 2.88
CA LEU A 30 5.08 5.17 1.43
C LEU A 30 4.32 3.93 0.96
N ARG A 31 4.37 2.84 1.73
CA ARG A 31 3.68 1.58 1.39
C ARG A 31 2.16 1.70 1.49
N GLU A 32 1.65 2.33 2.55
CA GLU A 32 0.22 2.62 2.68
C GLU A 32 -0.25 3.49 1.49
N TYR A 33 0.52 4.51 1.12
CA TYR A 33 0.22 5.33 -0.04
C TYR A 33 0.22 4.54 -1.36
N LEU A 34 1.18 3.64 -1.57
CA LEU A 34 1.23 2.80 -2.77
C LEU A 34 0.04 1.85 -2.85
N LEU A 35 -0.36 1.26 -1.73
CA LEU A 35 -1.50 0.35 -1.67
C LEU A 35 -2.81 1.10 -1.95
N VAL A 36 -3.00 2.27 -1.33
CA VAL A 36 -4.17 3.13 -1.56
C VAL A 36 -4.20 3.62 -3.00
N ALA A 37 -3.08 4.11 -3.54
CA ALA A 37 -2.98 4.56 -4.91
C ALA A 37 -3.26 3.43 -5.92
N GLY A 38 -2.73 2.23 -5.66
CA GLY A 38 -2.98 1.03 -6.46
C GLY A 38 -4.46 0.64 -6.47
N LEU A 39 -5.11 0.63 -5.31
CA LEU A 39 -6.55 0.35 -5.20
C LEU A 39 -7.41 1.40 -5.90
N ILE A 40 -7.07 2.69 -5.78
CA ILE A 40 -7.79 3.77 -6.47
C ILE A 40 -7.65 3.62 -7.98
N MET A 41 -6.44 3.37 -8.49
CA MET A 41 -6.22 3.14 -9.92
C MET A 41 -6.94 1.88 -10.42
N ALA A 42 -6.94 0.80 -9.64
CA ALA A 42 -7.68 -0.42 -9.94
C ALA A 42 -9.18 -0.14 -10.06
N GLY A 43 -9.77 0.53 -9.07
CA GLY A 43 -11.19 0.84 -9.03
C GLY A 43 -11.62 1.79 -10.15
N LEU A 44 -10.93 2.93 -10.30
CA LEU A 44 -11.26 3.92 -11.33
C LEU A 44 -11.03 3.37 -12.73
N GLY A 45 -9.92 2.66 -12.97
CA GLY A 45 -9.64 2.04 -14.25
C GLY A 45 -10.69 1.00 -14.63
N ALA A 46 -11.09 0.14 -13.69
CA ALA A 46 -12.11 -0.88 -13.94
C ALA A 46 -13.49 -0.25 -14.21
N PHE A 47 -13.85 0.79 -13.44
CA PHE A 47 -15.11 1.51 -13.62
C PHE A 47 -15.16 2.18 -15.00
N PHE A 48 -14.13 2.94 -15.38
CA PHE A 48 -14.06 3.56 -16.70
C PHE A 48 -14.01 2.53 -17.83
N GLY A 49 -13.21 1.47 -17.66
CA GLY A 49 -13.10 0.40 -18.63
C GLY A 49 -14.44 -0.29 -18.89
N ALA A 50 -15.17 -0.62 -17.83
CA ALA A 50 -16.49 -1.23 -17.91
C ALA A 50 -17.53 -0.29 -18.53
N HIS A 51 -17.54 0.98 -18.14
CA HIS A 51 -18.48 1.98 -18.67
C HIS A 51 -18.28 2.17 -20.19
N GLU A 52 -17.04 2.37 -20.65
CA GLU A 52 -16.75 2.54 -22.08
C GLU A 52 -17.02 1.26 -22.88
N TYR A 53 -16.80 0.09 -22.27
CA TYR A 53 -17.14 -1.20 -22.90
C TYR A 53 -18.66 -1.38 -23.04
N ASP A 54 -19.43 -0.97 -22.03
CA ASP A 54 -20.89 -1.01 -22.07
C ASP A 54 -21.43 -0.07 -23.17
N VAL A 55 -20.92 1.16 -23.24
CA VAL A 55 -21.24 2.10 -24.33
C VAL A 55 -20.83 1.55 -25.69
N TYR A 56 -19.70 0.84 -25.80
CA TYR A 56 -19.30 0.18 -27.04
C TYR A 56 -20.28 -0.93 -27.47
N CYS A 57 -20.76 -1.73 -26.52
CA CYS A 57 -21.63 -2.87 -26.81
C CYS A 57 -23.07 -2.46 -27.11
N VAL A 58 -23.62 -1.53 -26.33
CA VAL A 58 -25.06 -1.21 -26.34
C VAL A 58 -25.35 0.19 -26.92
N GLY A 59 -24.32 1.02 -27.12
CA GLY A 59 -24.48 2.43 -27.46
C GLY A 59 -24.91 3.28 -26.26
N ARG A 60 -24.97 4.60 -26.43
CA ARG A 60 -25.54 5.50 -25.42
C ARG A 60 -26.93 5.95 -25.83
N LEU A 61 -27.93 5.60 -25.01
CA LEU A 61 -29.33 5.97 -25.21
C LEU A 61 -29.59 7.34 -24.59
N GLU A 62 -29.96 8.33 -25.40
CA GLU A 62 -30.27 9.68 -24.91
C GLU A 62 -31.78 9.98 -24.92
N GLY A 63 -32.56 9.31 -25.77
CA GLY A 63 -34.01 9.50 -25.79
C GLY A 63 -34.78 8.55 -26.70
N ILE A 64 -36.06 8.39 -26.40
CA ILE A 64 -37.05 7.75 -27.27
C ILE A 64 -37.73 8.87 -28.04
N ASP A 65 -37.50 8.95 -29.35
CA ASP A 65 -38.20 9.94 -30.18
C ASP A 65 -39.50 9.32 -30.70
N ASN A 66 -40.63 9.92 -30.29
CA ASN A 66 -41.96 9.47 -30.71
C ASN A 66 -42.36 10.26 -31.96
N SER A 67 -42.04 9.72 -33.13
CA SER A 67 -42.49 10.29 -34.40
C SER A 67 -43.91 9.81 -34.74
N ARG A 68 -44.58 10.49 -35.69
CA ARG A 68 -45.88 10.06 -36.25
C ARG A 68 -45.82 8.68 -36.93
N LEU A 69 -44.63 8.16 -37.22
CA LEU A 69 -44.40 6.88 -37.90
C LEU A 69 -44.04 5.73 -36.94
N GLY A 70 -43.86 6.01 -35.66
CA GLY A 70 -43.46 5.03 -34.64
C GLY A 70 -42.36 5.55 -33.72
N THR A 71 -42.05 4.76 -32.69
CA THR A 71 -40.93 4.98 -31.78
C THR A 71 -39.63 4.68 -32.54
N GLU A 72 -38.84 5.70 -32.86
CA GLU A 72 -37.54 5.53 -33.50
C GLU A 72 -36.43 5.69 -32.45
N TYR A 73 -35.61 4.66 -32.31
CA TYR A 73 -34.51 4.62 -31.36
C TYR A 73 -33.25 5.15 -32.02
N VAL A 74 -32.85 6.38 -31.68
CA VAL A 74 -31.62 7.00 -32.19
C VAL A 74 -30.61 7.10 -31.04
N PRO A 75 -29.57 6.25 -31.00
CA PRO A 75 -28.52 6.37 -29.99
C PRO A 75 -27.62 7.58 -30.29
N GLU A 76 -27.18 8.28 -29.25
CA GLU A 76 -26.24 9.42 -29.34
C GLU A 76 -24.84 8.94 -29.77
N VAL A 77 -24.46 7.75 -29.29
CA VAL A 77 -23.26 7.03 -29.73
C VAL A 77 -23.70 5.66 -30.23
N PRO A 78 -23.52 5.34 -31.52
CA PRO A 78 -23.87 4.03 -32.03
C PRO A 78 -22.98 2.95 -31.41
N PRO A 79 -23.51 1.73 -31.20
CA PRO A 79 -22.68 0.60 -30.78
C PRO A 79 -21.62 0.28 -31.84
N GLY A 80 -20.48 -0.26 -31.40
CA GLY A 80 -19.40 -0.66 -32.29
C GLY A 80 -18.35 0.42 -32.58
N ASP A 81 -18.42 1.60 -31.94
CA ASP A 81 -17.42 2.66 -32.07
C ASP A 81 -16.00 2.20 -31.61
N PRO A 82 -15.01 2.11 -32.52
CA PRO A 82 -13.67 1.65 -32.17
C PRO A 82 -12.98 2.54 -31.11
N ASP A 83 -13.30 3.83 -31.04
CA ASP A 83 -12.70 4.73 -30.06
C ASP A 83 -13.14 4.38 -28.64
N ARG A 84 -14.40 3.98 -28.45
CA ARG A 84 -14.92 3.47 -27.17
C ARG A 84 -14.26 2.17 -26.76
N ARG A 85 -14.01 1.28 -27.72
CA ARG A 85 -13.28 0.03 -27.46
C ARG A 85 -11.85 0.31 -27.00
N THR A 86 -11.14 1.26 -27.64
CA THR A 86 -9.77 1.60 -27.22
C THR A 86 -9.74 2.27 -25.85
N ALA A 87 -10.71 3.14 -25.55
CA ALA A 87 -10.87 3.76 -24.24
C ALA A 87 -11.14 2.72 -23.14
N ALA A 88 -12.00 1.72 -23.42
CA ALA A 88 -12.27 0.61 -22.51
C ALA A 88 -10.99 -0.19 -22.19
N VAL A 89 -10.22 -0.54 -23.23
CA VAL A 89 -8.93 -1.25 -23.07
C VAL A 89 -7.95 -0.43 -22.25
N ALA A 90 -7.86 0.89 -22.49
CA ALA A 90 -7.02 1.78 -21.70
C ALA A 90 -7.45 1.80 -20.22
N GLY A 91 -8.76 1.86 -19.94
CA GLY A 91 -9.31 1.79 -18.59
C GLY A 91 -8.92 0.48 -17.88
N PHE A 92 -9.09 -0.66 -18.53
CA PHE A 92 -8.67 -1.96 -17.97
C PHE A 92 -7.15 -2.07 -17.80
N ALA A 93 -6.35 -1.47 -18.69
CA ALA A 93 -4.90 -1.44 -18.55
C ALA A 93 -4.47 -0.64 -17.30
N VAL A 94 -5.09 0.51 -17.06
CA VAL A 94 -4.88 1.28 -15.81
C VAL A 94 -5.30 0.46 -14.59
N ALA A 95 -6.41 -0.27 -14.69
CA ALA A 95 -6.87 -1.13 -13.61
C ALA A 95 -5.84 -2.22 -13.27
N ALA A 96 -5.32 -2.91 -14.29
CA ALA A 96 -4.31 -3.93 -14.16
C ALA A 96 -3.01 -3.39 -13.53
N LEU A 97 -2.59 -2.19 -13.94
CA LEU A 97 -1.43 -1.51 -13.34
C LEU A 97 -1.67 -1.23 -11.85
N GLY A 98 -2.86 -0.74 -11.49
CA GLY A 98 -3.26 -0.51 -10.10
C GLY A 98 -3.19 -1.78 -9.25
N VAL A 99 -3.71 -2.90 -9.77
CA VAL A 99 -3.64 -4.21 -9.13
C VAL A 99 -2.19 -4.66 -8.94
N ALA A 100 -1.34 -4.52 -9.96
CA ALA A 100 0.07 -4.89 -9.87
C ALA A 100 0.82 -4.09 -8.78
N ILE A 101 0.54 -2.79 -8.68
CA ILE A 101 1.14 -1.92 -7.64
C ILE A 101 0.67 -2.34 -6.25
N ALA A 102 -0.62 -2.60 -6.06
CA ALA A 102 -1.16 -3.07 -4.79
C ALA A 102 -0.58 -4.43 -4.39
N ALA A 103 -0.44 -5.36 -5.35
CA ALA A 103 0.17 -6.67 -5.13
C ALA A 103 1.64 -6.54 -4.71
N LEU A 104 2.43 -5.69 -5.38
CA LEU A 104 3.82 -5.42 -4.99
C LEU A 104 3.92 -4.85 -3.57
N ALA A 105 3.04 -3.91 -3.21
CA ALA A 105 2.99 -3.35 -1.86
C ALA A 105 2.73 -4.44 -0.79
N LEU A 106 1.84 -5.40 -1.08
CA LEU A 106 1.56 -6.54 -0.21
C LEU A 106 2.73 -7.53 -0.12
N VAL A 107 3.44 -7.79 -1.23
CA VAL A 107 4.63 -8.64 -1.22
C VAL A 107 5.72 -8.04 -0.34
N PHE A 108 5.97 -6.72 -0.46
CA PHE A 108 6.90 -6.02 0.42
C PHE A 108 6.47 -6.08 1.89
N TRP A 109 5.17 -6.04 2.17
CA TRP A 109 4.65 -6.21 3.52
C TRP A 109 4.90 -7.62 4.08
N GLY A 110 4.67 -8.66 3.28
CA GLY A 110 4.94 -10.04 3.67
C GLY A 110 6.42 -10.33 3.93
N LEU A 111 7.31 -9.79 3.09
CA LEU A 111 8.76 -9.89 3.27
C LEU A 111 9.23 -9.23 4.56
N ASP A 112 8.68 -8.07 4.92
CA ASP A 112 9.03 -7.39 6.17
C ASP A 112 8.57 -8.16 7.41
N ILE A 113 7.37 -8.74 7.39
CA ILE A 113 6.90 -9.61 8.47
C ILE A 113 7.85 -10.80 8.63
N TYR A 114 8.28 -11.39 7.51
CA TYR A 114 9.20 -12.52 7.51
C TYR A 114 10.58 -12.15 8.09
N THR A 115 11.15 -11.01 7.69
CA THR A 115 12.45 -10.55 8.19
C THR A 115 12.41 -10.16 9.67
N VAL A 116 11.35 -9.48 10.12
CA VAL A 116 11.16 -9.13 11.54
C VAL A 116 11.04 -10.41 12.37
N ARG A 117 10.24 -11.39 11.91
CA ARG A 117 10.09 -12.66 12.61
C ARG A 117 11.42 -13.42 12.69
N GLY A 118 12.20 -13.43 11.60
CA GLY A 118 13.55 -14.00 11.58
C GLY A 118 14.49 -13.38 12.62
N ARG A 119 14.50 -12.04 12.76
CA ARG A 119 15.29 -11.36 13.82
C ARG A 119 14.84 -11.72 15.22
N THR A 120 13.52 -11.72 15.48
CA THR A 120 13.01 -12.03 16.83
C THR A 120 13.31 -13.47 17.25
N VAL A 121 13.31 -14.42 16.30
CA VAL A 121 13.71 -15.81 16.57
C VAL A 121 15.20 -15.85 16.91
N MET A 122 16.03 -15.21 16.09
CA MET A 122 17.49 -15.19 16.27
C MET A 122 17.93 -14.53 17.59
N GLU A 123 17.29 -13.42 17.98
CA GLU A 123 17.53 -12.77 19.28
C GLU A 123 17.20 -13.70 20.45
N ARG A 124 16.08 -14.43 20.39
CA ARG A 124 15.73 -15.43 21.41
C ARG A 124 16.75 -16.57 21.47
N THR A 125 17.25 -17.06 20.33
CA THR A 125 18.27 -18.12 20.32
C THR A 125 19.61 -17.64 20.90
N VAL A 126 19.96 -16.37 20.70
CA VAL A 126 21.16 -15.78 21.29
C VAL A 126 20.99 -15.60 22.80
N GLU A 127 19.83 -15.15 23.27
CA GLU A 127 19.53 -15.04 24.70
C GLU A 127 19.55 -16.39 25.42
N THR A 128 18.95 -17.43 24.85
CA THR A 128 18.95 -18.77 25.45
C THR A 128 20.37 -19.34 25.56
N ARG A 129 21.18 -19.18 24.50
CA ARG A 129 22.57 -19.65 24.46
C ARG A 129 23.49 -18.87 25.42
N SER A 130 23.25 -17.57 25.57
CA SER A 130 23.95 -16.72 26.53
C SER A 130 23.61 -17.11 27.98
N ARG A 131 22.34 -17.40 28.25
CA ARG A 131 21.87 -17.84 29.58
C ARG A 131 22.45 -19.20 29.95
N GLU A 132 22.50 -20.13 29.00
CA GLU A 132 23.08 -21.47 29.17
C GLU A 132 24.59 -21.40 29.49
N LYS A 133 25.35 -20.57 28.77
CA LYS A 133 26.78 -20.32 29.06
C LYS A 133 27.01 -19.72 30.45
N ARG A 134 26.13 -18.84 30.94
CA ARG A 134 26.21 -18.30 32.31
C ARG A 134 25.95 -19.36 33.37
N THR A 135 25.01 -20.27 33.12
CA THR A 135 24.71 -21.35 34.06
C THR A 135 25.74 -22.47 34.05
N SER A 136 26.38 -22.75 32.91
CA SER A 136 27.46 -23.75 32.83
C SER A 136 28.79 -23.25 33.38
N GLY A 137 29.08 -21.95 33.24
CA GLY A 137 30.27 -21.32 33.84
C GLY A 137 30.24 -21.29 35.37
N HIS A 138 29.05 -21.35 35.98
CA HIS A 138 28.89 -21.47 37.43
C HIS A 138 29.05 -22.89 37.97
N ARG A 139 29.14 -23.93 37.11
CA ARG A 139 29.36 -25.32 37.53
C ARG A 139 30.82 -25.77 37.54
N PHE A 140 31.76 -24.92 37.13
CA PHE A 140 33.19 -25.26 37.03
C PHE A 140 34.09 -24.35 37.89
N GLY A 141 33.55 -23.86 39.00
CA GLY A 141 34.36 -23.31 40.09
C GLY A 141 33.91 -23.98 41.38
N TRP A 142 34.86 -24.40 42.19
CA TRP A 142 34.70 -25.19 43.42
C TRP A 142 34.54 -26.70 43.18
N ASP A 143 35.65 -27.33 42.80
CA ASP A 143 36.26 -28.39 43.60
C ASP A 143 37.80 -28.21 43.57
#